data_AF-K1S9I9-F1
#
_entry.id   AF-K1S9I9-F1
#
_cell.length_a   1.000
_cell.length_b   1.000
_cell.length_c   1.000
_cell.angle_alpha   90.00
_cell.angle_beta   90.00
_cell.angle_gamma   90.00
#
_symmetry.space_group_name_H-M   'P 1'
#
loop_
_entity.id
_entity.type
_entity.pdbx_description
1 polymer ?
#
loop_
_entity_poly.entity_id
_entity_poly.type
_entity_poly.pdbx_seq_one_letter_code
_entity_poly.pdbx_strand_id
1 'polypeptide(L)'
;MPEEHYAASFARKHNIPYVINPRGDMETARMNYNKLKKIKKTLVWKIYFLKTALIPGGTIGTDRVLAAFDSAEALTALYGNTWLGNAAAAGAAAMSGGALTAFELLCDNALMDYIRAAKLRSFGAAHVSAYLAAMENETTAARMILTGRLAGLQPAVIRERLRETYA
;
A
#
# COMPACT_ATOMS: atom_id res chain seq x y z
N MET A 1 27.50 -9.05 36.93
CA MET A 1 27.34 -10.30 36.13
C MET A 1 26.19 -10.05 35.18
N PRO A 2 26.30 -10.30 33.86
CA PRO A 2 25.29 -9.78 32.94
C PRO A 2 24.04 -10.64 33.04
N GLU A 3 23.07 -10.17 33.81
CA GLU A 3 21.72 -10.70 33.95
C GLU A 3 20.93 -10.65 32.63
N GLU A 4 21.51 -10.07 31.57
CA GLU A 4 20.93 -9.86 30.25
C GLU A 4 21.07 -11.07 29.30
N HIS A 5 21.72 -12.16 29.71
CA HIS A 5 21.80 -13.36 28.88
C HIS A 5 20.45 -14.06 28.79
N TYR A 6 19.80 -13.95 27.61
CA TYR A 6 18.50 -14.56 27.31
C TYR A 6 18.40 -16.04 27.72
N ALA A 7 19.46 -16.84 27.50
CA ALA A 7 19.49 -18.25 27.87
C ALA A 7 19.47 -18.48 29.39
N ALA A 8 20.21 -17.67 30.16
CA ALA A 8 20.21 -17.72 31.62
C ALA A 8 18.88 -17.26 32.23
N SER A 9 18.26 -16.22 31.66
CA SER A 9 16.94 -15.72 32.06
C SER A 9 15.83 -16.73 31.76
N PHE A 10 15.84 -17.34 30.57
CA PHE A 10 14.89 -18.37 30.16
C PHE A 10 14.99 -19.63 31.04
N ALA A 11 16.21 -20.11 31.32
CA ALA A 11 16.41 -21.28 32.17
C ALA A 11 15.93 -21.06 33.61
N ARG A 12 16.13 -19.85 34.18
CA ARG A 12 15.57 -19.48 35.49
C ARG A 12 14.04 -19.48 35.47
N LYS A 13 13.40 -18.92 34.44
CA LYS A 13 11.94 -18.87 34.31
C LYS A 13 11.30 -20.27 34.27
N HIS A 14 12.00 -21.25 33.71
CA HIS A 14 11.53 -22.63 33.57
C HIS A 14 12.15 -23.62 34.57
N ASN A 15 12.88 -23.12 35.57
CA ASN A 15 13.55 -23.90 36.61
C ASN A 15 14.48 -25.01 36.08
N ILE A 16 15.12 -24.75 34.93
CA ILE A 16 16.04 -25.67 34.26
C ILE A 16 17.46 -25.39 34.78
N PRO A 17 18.20 -26.41 35.29
CA PRO A 17 19.61 -26.25 35.63
C PRO A 17 20.41 -25.79 34.40
N TYR A 18 21.01 -24.59 34.46
CA TYR A 18 21.77 -24.02 33.35
C TYR A 18 23.23 -23.75 33.75
N VAL A 19 24.16 -24.31 32.99
CA VAL A 19 25.59 -23.99 33.09
C VAL A 19 25.85 -22.80 32.18
N ILE A 20 26.44 -21.73 32.72
CA ILE A 20 26.89 -20.59 31.92
C ILE A 20 27.90 -21.12 30.89
N ASN A 21 27.53 -21.05 29.61
CA ASN A 21 28.42 -21.39 28.50
C ASN A 21 28.79 -20.08 27.79
N PRO A 22 29.91 -19.44 28.17
CA PRO A 22 30.27 -18.12 27.65
C PRO A 22 30.35 -18.08 26.12
N ARG A 23 30.73 -19.19 25.49
CA ARG A 23 30.81 -19.29 24.03
C ARG A 23 29.43 -19.32 23.38
N GLY A 24 28.53 -20.17 23.87
CA GLY A 24 27.15 -20.26 23.35
C GLY A 24 26.34 -18.98 23.58
N ASP A 25 26.54 -18.35 24.73
CA ASP A 25 25.91 -17.07 25.09
C ASP A 25 26.38 -15.93 24.16
N MET A 26 27.67 -15.87 23.84
CA MET A 26 28.24 -14.89 22.90
C MET A 26 27.79 -15.13 21.45
N GLU A 27 27.68 -16.40 21.01
CA GLU A 27 27.15 -16.74 19.68
C GLU A 27 25.68 -16.34 19.54
N THR A 28 24.87 -16.54 20.59
CA THR A 28 23.46 -16.13 20.62
C THR A 28 23.33 -14.60 20.52
N ALA A 29 24.15 -13.85 21.28
CA ALA A 29 24.18 -12.38 21.19
C ALA A 29 24.58 -11.91 19.79
N ARG A 30 25.60 -12.54 19.17
CA ARG A 30 26.02 -12.24 17.79
C ARG A 30 24.90 -12.51 16.78
N MET A 31 24.18 -13.63 16.92
CA MET A 31 23.03 -13.94 16.04
C MET A 31 21.92 -12.91 16.19
N ASN A 32 21.57 -12.51 17.41
CA ASN A 32 20.56 -11.48 17.67
C ASN A 32 20.99 -10.12 17.11
N TYR A 33 22.25 -9.73 17.30
CA TYR A 33 22.80 -8.51 16.72
C TYR A 33 22.73 -8.50 15.19
N ASN A 34 23.09 -9.62 14.53
CA ASN A 34 22.99 -9.74 13.07
C ASN A 34 21.55 -9.67 12.58
N LYS A 35 20.59 -10.28 13.30
CA LYS A 35 19.16 -10.15 13.00
C LYS A 35 18.72 -8.68 13.11
N LEU A 36 19.06 -7.99 14.19
CA LEU A 36 18.74 -6.57 14.39
C LEU A 36 19.34 -5.69 13.30
N LYS A 37 20.60 -5.92 12.92
CA LYS A 37 21.28 -5.19 11.83
C LYS A 37 20.56 -5.40 10.49
N LYS A 38 20.11 -6.63 10.20
CA LYS A 38 19.34 -6.95 8.99
C LYS A 38 17.99 -6.23 9.00
N ILE A 39 17.25 -6.29 10.11
CA ILE A 39 15.97 -5.59 10.29
C ILE A 39 16.15 -4.08 10.08
N LYS A 40 17.14 -3.47 10.75
CA LYS A 40 17.43 -2.03 10.60
C LYS A 40 17.76 -1.66 9.16
N LYS A 41 18.58 -2.47 8.47
CA LYS A 41 18.90 -2.25 7.05
C LYS A 41 17.65 -2.30 6.17
N THR A 42 16.77 -3.27 6.38
CA THR A 42 15.51 -3.39 5.65
C THR A 42 14.60 -2.18 5.90
N LEU A 43 14.48 -1.72 7.14
CA LEU A 43 13.65 -0.57 7.49
C LEU A 43 14.17 0.73 6.85
N VAL A 44 15.49 0.96 6.94
CA VAL A 44 16.14 2.12 6.31
C VAL A 44 15.95 2.09 4.80
N TRP A 45 16.08 0.93 4.17
CA TRP A 45 15.89 0.79 2.73
C TRP A 45 14.43 1.06 2.32
N LYS A 46 13.44 0.58 3.08
CA LYS A 46 12.02 0.89 2.84
C LYS A 46 11.75 2.40 2.88
N ILE A 47 12.24 3.10 3.90
CA ILE A 47 12.05 4.54 4.05
C ILE A 47 12.75 5.30 2.92
N TYR A 48 13.97 4.92 2.57
CA TYR A 48 14.71 5.53 1.47
C TYR A 48 13.99 5.33 0.13
N PHE A 49 13.51 4.11 -0.13
CA PHE A 49 12.73 3.81 -1.32
C PHE A 49 11.48 4.70 -1.42
N LEU A 50 10.71 4.82 -0.34
CA LEU A 50 9.50 5.66 -0.34
C LEU A 50 9.82 7.14 -0.58
N LYS A 51 10.89 7.67 0.02
CA LYS A 51 11.33 9.06 -0.23
C LYS A 51 11.63 9.33 -1.70
N THR A 52 12.18 8.34 -2.41
CA THR A 52 12.52 8.46 -3.83
C THR A 52 11.33 8.17 -4.74
N ALA A 53 10.40 7.32 -4.31
CA ALA A 53 9.22 6.92 -5.08
C ALA A 53 8.07 7.95 -5.02
N LEU A 54 7.96 8.69 -3.91
CA LEU A 54 6.92 9.70 -3.75
C LEU A 54 7.20 10.93 -4.61
N ILE A 55 6.19 11.34 -5.38
CA ILE A 55 6.26 12.49 -6.29
C ILE A 55 5.70 13.72 -5.57
N PRO A 56 6.44 14.85 -5.48
CA PRO A 56 5.95 16.08 -4.88
C PRO A 56 4.91 16.78 -5.77
N GLY A 57 4.11 17.69 -5.18
CA GLY A 57 3.15 18.54 -5.91
C GLY A 57 1.67 18.13 -5.79
N GLY A 58 1.38 17.05 -5.08
CA GLY A 58 0.00 16.67 -4.72
C GLY A 58 -0.57 17.51 -3.56
N THR A 59 -1.87 17.36 -3.31
CA THR A 59 -2.57 18.01 -2.19
C THR A 59 -2.09 17.53 -0.82
N ILE A 60 -1.56 16.31 -0.76
CA ILE A 60 -0.99 15.71 0.45
C ILE A 60 0.54 15.73 0.34
N GLY A 61 1.19 16.36 1.33
CA GLY A 61 2.65 16.43 1.38
C GLY A 61 3.30 15.06 1.59
N THR A 62 4.44 14.83 0.93
CA THR A 62 5.17 13.56 0.97
C THR A 62 5.57 13.14 2.38
N ASP A 63 5.91 14.10 3.24
CA ASP A 63 6.25 13.84 4.65
C ASP A 63 5.09 13.27 5.44
N ARG A 64 3.85 13.70 5.15
CA ARG A 64 2.65 13.17 5.80
C ARG A 64 2.36 11.73 5.37
N VAL A 65 2.59 11.42 4.09
CA VAL A 65 2.47 10.04 3.58
C VAL A 65 3.53 9.15 4.22
N LEU A 66 4.78 9.63 4.33
CA LEU A 66 5.86 8.91 5.01
C LEU A 66 5.61 8.70 6.50
N ALA A 67 4.90 9.60 7.18
CA ALA A 67 4.52 9.41 8.57
C ALA A 67 3.38 8.38 8.74
N ALA A 68 2.50 8.27 7.75
CA ALA A 68 1.32 7.41 7.81
C ALA A 68 1.52 6.00 7.23
N PHE A 69 2.60 5.74 6.47
CA PHE A 69 2.71 4.55 5.60
C PHE A 69 2.57 3.20 6.31
N ASP A 70 2.96 3.11 7.58
CA ASP A 70 2.91 1.86 8.36
C ASP A 70 1.51 1.60 8.99
N SER A 71 0.57 2.54 8.92
CA SER A 71 -0.78 2.39 9.50
C SER A 71 -1.87 2.59 8.45
N ALA A 72 -2.70 1.56 8.31
CA ALA A 72 -3.88 1.58 7.46
C ALA A 72 -4.89 2.65 7.90
N GLU A 73 -5.07 2.82 9.21
CA GLU A 73 -5.94 3.83 9.82
C GLU A 73 -5.42 5.24 9.53
N ALA A 74 -4.10 5.46 9.69
CA ALA A 74 -3.48 6.75 9.41
C ALA A 74 -3.60 7.13 7.93
N LEU A 75 -3.40 6.18 7.01
CA LEU A 75 -3.61 6.40 5.57
C LEU A 75 -5.07 6.67 5.24
N THR A 76 -6.01 5.91 5.83
CA THR A 76 -7.44 6.15 5.62
C THR A 76 -7.86 7.53 6.08
N ALA A 77 -7.42 7.96 7.26
CA ALA A 77 -7.69 9.30 7.78
C ALA A 77 -7.04 10.41 6.92
N LEU A 78 -5.83 10.17 6.41
CA LEU A 78 -5.09 11.14 5.60
C LEU A 78 -5.81 11.44 4.27
N TYR A 79 -6.37 10.41 3.63
CA TYR A 79 -7.05 10.52 2.34
C TYR A 79 -8.58 10.66 2.45
N GLY A 80 -9.17 10.47 3.64
CA GLY A 80 -10.62 10.39 3.84
C GLY A 80 -11.43 11.58 3.34
N ASN A 81 -10.85 12.79 3.39
CA ASN A 81 -11.47 14.03 2.93
C ASN A 81 -11.06 14.43 1.51
N THR A 82 -10.57 13.48 0.71
CA THR A 82 -10.15 13.71 -0.68
C THR A 82 -10.99 12.88 -1.64
N TRP A 83 -10.80 13.07 -2.94
CA TRP A 83 -11.37 12.20 -3.98
C TRP A 83 -11.04 10.71 -3.76
N LEU A 84 -9.93 10.42 -3.09
CA LEU A 84 -9.46 9.05 -2.80
C LEU A 84 -10.01 8.48 -1.48
N GLY A 85 -10.98 9.12 -0.81
CA GLY A 85 -11.47 8.66 0.49
C GLY A 85 -11.97 7.22 0.50
N ASN A 86 -12.82 6.86 -0.47
CA ASN A 86 -13.32 5.49 -0.63
C ASN A 86 -12.21 4.50 -0.98
N ALA A 87 -11.28 4.91 -1.86
CA ALA A 87 -10.12 4.11 -2.21
C ALA A 87 -9.26 3.85 -0.96
N ALA A 88 -9.00 4.84 -0.13
CA ALA A 88 -8.19 4.69 1.07
C ALA A 88 -8.76 3.65 2.05
N ALA A 89 -10.08 3.62 2.23
CA ALA A 89 -10.75 2.59 3.03
C ALA A 89 -10.58 1.18 2.43
N ALA A 90 -10.70 1.03 1.11
CA ALA A 90 -10.43 -0.24 0.43
C ALA A 90 -8.94 -0.64 0.50
N GLY A 91 -8.03 0.33 0.45
CA GLY A 91 -6.60 0.13 0.63
C GLY A 91 -6.26 -0.38 2.03
N ALA A 92 -6.92 0.14 3.07
CA ALA A 92 -6.78 -0.37 4.43
C ALA A 92 -7.24 -1.83 4.54
N ALA A 93 -8.37 -2.19 3.92
CA ALA A 93 -8.83 -3.58 3.85
C ALA A 93 -7.83 -4.48 3.11
N ALA A 94 -7.20 -3.98 2.03
CA ALA A 94 -6.17 -4.71 1.31
C ALA A 94 -4.89 -4.92 2.16
N MET A 95 -4.49 -3.93 2.97
CA MET A 95 -3.36 -4.07 3.90
C MET A 95 -3.58 -5.18 4.95
N SER A 96 -4.84 -5.46 5.31
CA SER A 96 -5.22 -6.56 6.20
C SER A 96 -5.27 -7.94 5.51
N GLY A 97 -4.84 -8.06 4.25
CA GLY A 97 -4.82 -9.32 3.49
C GLY A 97 -5.94 -9.46 2.46
N GLY A 98 -6.74 -8.41 2.24
CA GLY A 98 -7.73 -8.35 1.17
C GLY A 98 -7.10 -8.20 -0.24
N ALA A 99 -7.91 -8.36 -1.28
CA ALA A 99 -7.49 -8.15 -2.65
C ALA A 99 -7.31 -6.66 -2.98
N LEU A 100 -6.23 -6.32 -3.69
CA LEU A 100 -5.95 -4.94 -4.11
C LEU A 100 -6.88 -4.43 -5.22
N THR A 101 -7.62 -5.34 -5.88
CA THR A 101 -8.44 -5.00 -7.05
C THR A 101 -9.53 -3.96 -6.74
N ALA A 102 -10.11 -4.00 -5.54
CA ALA A 102 -11.12 -3.01 -5.14
C ALA A 102 -10.50 -1.61 -4.90
N PHE A 103 -9.29 -1.57 -4.34
CA PHE A 103 -8.53 -0.33 -4.17
C PHE A 103 -8.19 0.30 -5.52
N GLU A 104 -7.66 -0.49 -6.46
CA GLU A 104 -7.31 -0.02 -7.82
C GLU A 104 -8.54 0.51 -8.56
N LEU A 105 -9.66 -0.23 -8.52
CA LEU A 105 -10.91 0.19 -9.12
C LEU A 105 -11.38 1.55 -8.59
N LEU A 106 -11.36 1.72 -7.26
CA LEU A 106 -11.81 2.97 -6.63
C LEU A 106 -10.86 4.14 -6.89
N CYS A 107 -9.55 3.91 -7.00
CA CYS A 107 -8.59 4.93 -7.42
C CYS A 107 -8.90 5.43 -8.83
N ASP A 108 -9.16 4.51 -9.77
CA ASP A 108 -9.48 4.86 -11.15
C ASP A 108 -10.84 5.57 -11.27
N ASN A 109 -11.84 5.13 -10.50
CA ASN A 109 -13.15 5.79 -10.44
C ASN A 109 -13.03 7.22 -9.86
N ALA A 110 -12.25 7.40 -8.79
CA ALA A 110 -11.99 8.72 -8.22
C ALA A 110 -11.28 9.65 -9.22
N LEU A 111 -10.36 9.12 -10.03
CA LEU A 111 -9.73 9.86 -11.12
C LEU A 111 -10.77 10.28 -12.16
N MET A 112 -11.68 9.38 -12.56
CA MET A 112 -12.75 9.70 -13.51
C MET A 112 -13.67 10.80 -12.97
N ASP A 113 -14.02 10.77 -11.68
CA ASP A 113 -14.81 11.81 -11.03
C ASP A 113 -14.10 13.17 -11.02
N TYR A 114 -12.80 13.18 -10.72
CA TYR A 114 -11.97 14.38 -10.78
C TYR A 114 -11.94 14.96 -12.20
N ILE A 115 -11.73 14.12 -13.21
CA ILE A 115 -11.65 14.53 -14.62
C ILE A 115 -13.02 14.99 -15.15
N ARG A 116 -14.12 14.44 -14.64
CA ARG A 116 -15.49 14.85 -15.02
C ARG A 116 -15.77 16.31 -14.70
N ALA A 117 -15.14 16.89 -13.67
CA ALA A 117 -15.21 18.32 -13.39
C ALA A 117 -14.71 19.20 -14.55
N ALA A 118 -13.83 18.68 -15.41
CA ALA A 118 -13.36 19.39 -16.60
C ALA A 118 -14.46 19.60 -17.66
N LYS A 119 -15.57 18.84 -17.62
CA LYS A 119 -16.74 19.07 -18.51
C LYS A 119 -17.34 20.46 -18.34
N LEU A 120 -17.19 21.07 -17.16
CA LEU A 120 -17.71 22.41 -16.86
C LEU A 120 -16.86 23.54 -17.44
N ARG A 121 -15.70 23.23 -18.03
CA ARG A 121 -14.81 24.22 -18.66
C ARG A 121 -15.00 24.17 -20.17
N SER A 122 -15.39 25.30 -20.76
CA SER A 122 -15.66 25.41 -22.20
C SER A 122 -14.40 25.35 -23.08
N PHE A 123 -13.25 25.77 -22.57
CA PHE A 123 -12.00 25.84 -23.32
C PHE A 123 -10.77 25.50 -22.45
N GLY A 124 -9.67 25.11 -23.10
CA GLY A 124 -8.36 24.89 -22.49
C GLY A 124 -7.90 23.44 -22.48
N ALA A 125 -6.63 23.23 -22.14
CA ALA A 125 -5.98 21.91 -22.19
C ALA A 125 -6.68 20.86 -21.32
N ALA A 126 -7.30 21.28 -20.21
CA ALA A 126 -8.03 20.39 -19.31
C ALA A 126 -9.15 19.60 -20.02
N HIS A 127 -9.83 20.22 -21.00
CA HIS A 127 -10.91 19.57 -21.74
C HIS A 127 -10.36 18.47 -22.65
N VAL A 128 -9.25 18.75 -23.36
CA VAL A 128 -8.58 17.77 -24.24
C VAL A 128 -7.98 16.63 -23.42
N SER A 129 -7.30 16.91 -22.32
CA SER A 129 -6.76 15.89 -21.42
C SER A 129 -7.87 15.00 -20.84
N ALA A 130 -9.02 15.57 -20.49
CA ALA A 130 -10.16 14.82 -20.00
C ALA A 130 -10.73 13.86 -21.05
N TYR A 131 -10.84 14.33 -22.29
CA TYR A 131 -11.27 13.49 -23.42
C TYR A 131 -10.31 12.33 -23.67
N LEU A 132 -9.00 12.58 -23.68
CA LEU A 132 -7.99 11.51 -23.86
C LEU A 132 -8.06 10.47 -22.76
N ALA A 133 -8.16 10.89 -21.49
CA ALA A 133 -8.31 9.98 -20.37
C ALA A 133 -9.60 9.14 -20.46
N ALA A 134 -10.70 9.76 -20.91
CA ALA A 134 -11.95 9.04 -21.16
C ALA A 134 -11.78 7.94 -22.24
N MET A 135 -11.13 8.26 -23.35
CA MET A 135 -10.86 7.31 -24.44
C MET A 135 -9.97 6.14 -23.98
N GLU A 136 -8.96 6.40 -23.15
CA GLU A 136 -8.11 5.36 -22.56
C GLU A 136 -8.91 4.43 -21.64
N ASN A 137 -9.81 4.98 -20.83
CA ASN A 137 -10.68 4.22 -19.95
C ASN A 137 -11.67 3.34 -20.76
N GLU A 138 -12.28 3.88 -21.81
CA GLU A 138 -13.16 3.12 -22.72
C GLU A 138 -12.42 1.98 -23.42
N THR A 139 -11.20 2.25 -23.91
CA THR A 139 -10.34 1.22 -24.53
C THR A 139 -10.01 0.11 -23.53
N THR A 140 -9.73 0.47 -22.28
CA THR A 140 -9.44 -0.48 -21.21
C THR A 140 -10.68 -1.31 -20.85
N ALA A 141 -11.84 -0.68 -20.73
CA ALA A 141 -13.12 -1.36 -20.49
C ALA A 141 -13.45 -2.36 -21.60
N ALA A 142 -13.33 -1.95 -22.88
CA ALA A 142 -13.53 -2.84 -24.02
C ALA A 142 -12.57 -4.04 -23.96
N ARG A 143 -11.29 -3.81 -23.67
CA ARG A 143 -10.30 -4.89 -23.50
C ARG A 143 -10.70 -5.84 -22.38
N MET A 144 -11.10 -5.33 -21.21
CA MET A 144 -11.51 -6.15 -20.07
C MET A 144 -12.73 -7.02 -20.38
N ILE A 145 -13.71 -6.47 -21.10
CA ILE A 145 -14.88 -7.23 -21.54
C ILE A 145 -14.45 -8.36 -22.48
N LEU A 146 -13.68 -8.04 -23.51
CA LEU A 146 -13.25 -9.02 -24.51
C LEU A 146 -12.41 -10.14 -23.89
N THR A 147 -11.40 -9.80 -23.08
CA THR A 147 -10.53 -10.80 -22.44
C THR A 147 -11.28 -11.60 -21.38
N GLY A 148 -12.16 -10.96 -20.60
CA GLY A 148 -12.99 -11.65 -19.62
C GLY A 148 -13.95 -12.65 -20.25
N ARG A 149 -14.57 -12.28 -21.39
CA ARG A 149 -15.45 -13.18 -22.14
C ARG A 149 -14.67 -14.32 -22.79
N LEU A 150 -13.50 -14.05 -23.35
CA LEU A 150 -12.60 -15.07 -23.89
C LEU A 150 -12.13 -16.07 -22.82
N ALA A 151 -11.89 -15.59 -21.60
CA ALA A 151 -11.55 -16.41 -20.44
C ALA A 151 -12.74 -17.16 -19.81
N GLY A 152 -13.95 -17.02 -20.38
CA GLY A 152 -15.16 -17.69 -19.87
C GLY A 152 -15.71 -17.11 -18.57
N LEU A 153 -15.31 -15.90 -18.17
CA LEU A 153 -15.84 -15.25 -16.96
C LEU A 153 -17.33 -14.92 -17.13
N GLN A 154 -18.07 -15.04 -16.03
CA GLN A 154 -19.47 -14.65 -16.00
C GLN A 154 -19.59 -13.11 -16.17
N PRO A 155 -20.63 -12.62 -16.88
CA PRO A 155 -20.82 -11.19 -17.09
C PRO A 155 -20.89 -10.35 -15.81
N ALA A 156 -21.40 -10.93 -14.71
CA ALA A 156 -21.44 -10.26 -13.41
C ALA A 156 -20.02 -9.95 -12.87
N VAL A 157 -19.12 -10.93 -12.92
CA VAL A 157 -17.72 -10.79 -12.48
C VAL A 157 -16.96 -9.77 -13.32
N ILE A 158 -17.26 -9.70 -14.63
CA ILE A 158 -16.67 -8.69 -15.51
C ILE A 158 -17.16 -7.30 -15.09
N ARG A 159 -18.47 -7.12 -14.87
CA ARG A 159 -19.07 -5.85 -14.46
C ARG A 159 -18.51 -5.31 -13.15
N GLU A 160 -18.29 -6.17 -12.16
CA GLU A 160 -17.69 -5.79 -10.88
C GLU A 160 -16.29 -5.16 -11.00
N ARG A 161 -15.60 -5.41 -12.12
CA ARG A 161 -14.25 -4.90 -12.37
C ARG A 161 -14.24 -3.71 -13.35
N LEU A 162 -15.37 -3.38 -13.96
CA LEU A 162 -15.44 -2.25 -14.88
C LEU A 162 -15.38 -0.94 -14.11
N ARG A 163 -14.54 -0.04 -14.59
CA ARG A 163 -14.41 1.32 -14.08
C ARG A 163 -15.59 2.16 -14.54
N GLU A 164 -15.88 3.20 -13.77
CA GLU A 164 -16.87 4.22 -14.12
C GLU A 164 -16.52 4.84 -15.47
N THR A 165 -17.53 5.02 -16.31
CA THR A 165 -17.36 5.66 -17.60
C THR A 165 -17.33 7.19 -17.45
N TYR A 166 -16.74 7.86 -18.43
CA TYR A 166 -16.72 9.31 -18.44
C TYR A 166 -18.11 9.91 -18.65
N ALA A 167 -18.97 9.23 -19.42
CA ALA A 167 -20.30 9.66 -19.85
C ALA A 167 -21.17 10.15 -18.69
#